data_AF-A0A971UIB0-F1
#
_entry.id   AF-A0A971UIB0-F1
#
_cell.length_a   1.000
_cell.length_b   1.000
_cell.length_c   1.000
_cell.angle_alpha   90.00
_cell.angle_beta   90.00
_cell.angle_gamma   90.00
#
_symmetry.space_group_name_H-M   'P 1'
#
loop_
_entity.id
_entity.type
_entity.pdbx_description
1 polymer ?
#
loop_
_entity_poly.entity_id
_entity_poly.type
_entity_poly.pdbx_seq_one_letter_code
_entity_poly.pdbx_strand_id
1 'polypeptide(L)' 'RALVGITITLAASEEDVPDEREAEWSQHAATAVFYFDGTQWTTDGRAVFNLSPTETIEHYSHQLEPVE' A
#
# COMPACT_ATOMS: atom_id res chain seq x y z
N ARG A 1 -0.68 -14.41 -8.18
CA ARG A 1 -0.71 -13.07 -7.52
C ARG A 1 -0.33 -13.30 -6.06
N ALA A 2 0.49 -12.44 -5.48
CA ALA A 2 0.92 -12.51 -4.09
C ALA A 2 0.82 -11.10 -3.47
N LEU A 3 0.47 -11.06 -2.19
CA LEU A 3 0.52 -9.83 -1.41
C LEU A 3 1.87 -9.75 -0.72
N VAL A 4 2.52 -8.60 -0.84
CA VAL A 4 3.86 -8.36 -0.28
C VAL A 4 3.79 -7.16 0.63
N GLY A 5 4.28 -7.32 1.86
CA GLY A 5 4.43 -6.21 2.79
C GLY A 5 5.56 -5.30 2.33
N ILE A 6 5.27 -4.00 2.24
CA ILE A 6 6.21 -2.97 1.82
C ILE A 6 6.15 -1.78 2.78
N THR A 7 7.20 -0.97 2.78
CA THR A 7 7.20 0.34 3.45
C THR A 7 7.09 1.41 2.37
N ILE A 8 6.07 2.27 2.46
CA ILE A 8 5.93 3.43 1.58
C ILE A 8 6.27 4.68 2.39
N THR A 9 7.13 5.52 1.83
CA THR A 9 7.49 6.82 2.39
C THR A 9 6.88 7.90 1.52
N LEU A 10 6.03 8.75 2.10
CA LEU A 10 5.39 9.86 1.42
C LEU A 10 5.99 11.17 1.92
N ALA A 11 6.18 12.13 1.01
CA ALA A 11 6.47 13.49 1.42
C ALA A 11 5.22 14.09 2.07
N ALA A 12 5.37 14.77 3.21
CA ALA A 12 4.28 15.56 3.76
C ALA A 12 3.81 16.59 2.73
N SER A 13 2.49 16.67 2.54
CA SER A 13 1.85 17.74 1.79
C SER A 13 2.09 19.08 2.48
N GLU A 14 2.38 20.14 1.72
CA GLU A 14 2.55 21.50 2.26
C GLU A 14 1.31 21.99 3.06
N GLU A 15 0.12 21.42 2.80
CA GLU A 15 -1.12 21.70 3.55
C GLU A 15 -1.11 21.19 5.01
N ASP A 16 -0.24 20.23 5.37
CA ASP A 16 -0.18 19.65 6.72
C ASP A 16 0.90 20.29 7.63
N VAL A 17 1.66 21.27 7.11
CA VAL A 17 2.78 21.87 7.84
C VAL A 17 2.49 23.35 8.19
N PRO A 18 2.05 23.66 9.43
CA PRO A 18 1.79 25.04 9.84
C PRO A 18 3.08 25.88 10.07
N ASP A 19 4.26 25.26 9.97
CA ASP A 19 5.54 25.89 10.23
C ASP A 19 6.55 25.37 9.20
N GLU A 20 7.39 26.24 8.63
CA GLU A 20 8.32 25.95 7.51
C GLU A 20 9.46 24.95 7.88
N ARG A 21 9.29 24.16 8.94
CA ARG A 21 10.25 23.16 9.39
C ARG A 21 9.97 21.83 8.71
N GLU A 22 10.91 21.46 7.86
CA GLU A 22 11.24 20.10 7.41
C GLU A 22 10.02 19.25 7.05
N ALA A 23 9.75 19.08 5.75
CA ALA A 23 8.77 18.12 5.26
C ALA A 23 8.96 16.77 5.99
N GLU A 24 8.06 16.48 6.94
CA GLU A 24 8.17 15.30 7.78
C GLU A 24 7.76 14.10 6.94
N TRP A 25 8.74 13.30 6.53
CA TRP A 25 8.48 12.08 5.77
C TRP A 25 7.69 11.10 6.64
N SER A 26 6.42 10.87 6.30
CA SER A 26 5.61 9.89 6.99
C SER A 26 5.89 8.50 6.41
N GLN A 27 6.35 7.57 7.27
CA GLN A 27 6.51 6.16 6.93
C GLN A 27 5.22 5.41 7.23
N HIS A 28 4.69 4.74 6.22
CA HIS A 28 3.50 3.91 6.36
C HIS A 28 3.85 2.46 6.06
N ALA A 29 3.43 1.56 6.95
CA ALA A 29 3.30 0.15 6.59
C ALA A 29 2.24 0.03 5.48
N ALA A 30 2.53 -0.71 4.42
CA ALA A 30 1.61 -0.90 3.32
C ALA A 30 1.72 -2.31 2.73
N THR A 31 0.71 -2.71 1.98
CA THR A 31 0.69 -3.97 1.23
C THR A 31 0.54 -3.68 -0.25
N ALA A 32 1.51 -4.10 -1.05
CA ALA A 32 1.42 -4.04 -2.51
C ALA A 32 1.03 -5.40 -3.08
N VAL A 33 0.32 -5.36 -4.21
CA VAL A 33 -0.03 -6.55 -4.97
C VAL A 33 1.03 -6.78 -6.04
N PHE A 34 1.73 -7.90 -5.95
CA PHE A 34 2.66 -8.35 -6.98
C PHE A 34 2.11 -9.58 -7.70
N TYR A 35 2.41 -9.70 -8.99
CA TYR A 35 2.15 -10.88 -9.78
C TYR A 35 3.49 -11.49 -10.21
N PHE A 36 3.61 -12.80 -10.09
CA PHE A 36 4.72 -13.55 -10.64
C PHE A 36 4.22 -14.25 -11.90
N ASP A 37 4.86 -13.99 -13.05
CA ASP A 37 4.49 -14.56 -14.35
C ASP A 37 5.15 -15.91 -14.64
N GLY A 38 5.93 -16.44 -13.69
CA GLY A 38 6.75 -17.65 -13.86
C GLY A 38 8.24 -17.35 -14.04
N THR A 39 8.60 -16.11 -14.39
CA THR A 39 9.98 -15.68 -14.60
C THR A 39 10.36 -14.39 -13.85
N GLN A 40 9.43 -13.47 -13.69
CA GLN A 40 9.66 -12.16 -13.08
C GLN A 40 8.48 -11.73 -12.20
N TRP A 41 8.79 -10.88 -11.23
CA TRP A 41 7.80 -10.19 -10.42
C TRP A 41 7.41 -8.88 -11.11
N THR A 42 6.11 -8.64 -11.24
CA THR A 42 5.51 -7.40 -11.73
C THR A 42 4.45 -6.90 -10.74
N THR A 43 4.00 -5.65 -10.87
CA THR A 43 2.94 -5.07 -10.03
C THR A 43 2.05 -4.15 -10.86
N ASP A 44 0.76 -4.11 -10.52
CA ASP A 44 -0.22 -3.19 -11.12
C ASP A 44 -0.09 -1.75 -10.57
N GLY A 45 0.94 -1.47 -9.75
CA GLY A 45 1.19 -0.14 -9.19
C GLY A 45 0.20 0.27 -8.10
N ARG A 46 -0.42 -0.70 -7.41
CA ARG A 46 -1.40 -0.47 -6.34
C ARG A 46 -0.85 -0.94 -4.99
N ALA A 47 -1.09 -0.13 -3.97
CA ALA A 47 -0.78 -0.46 -2.58
C ALA A 47 -1.93 -0.06 -1.65
N VAL A 48 -2.09 -0.85 -0.58
CA VAL A 48 -3.04 -0.65 0.51
C VAL A 48 -2.25 -0.13 1.70
N PHE A 49 -2.55 1.09 2.13
CA PHE A 49 -1.85 1.72 3.25
C PHE A 49 -2.38 1.20 4.58
N ASN A 50 -1.48 1.19 5.56
CA ASN A 50 -1.72 0.86 6.97
C ASN A 50 -2.19 -0.58 7.24
N LEU A 51 -2.10 -1.48 6.25
CA LEU A 51 -2.46 -2.89 6.41
C LEU A 51 -1.30 -3.79 5.98
N SER A 52 -1.05 -4.84 6.76
CA SER A 52 -0.18 -5.96 6.39
C SER A 52 -0.85 -6.88 5.35
N PRO A 53 -0.11 -7.81 4.72
CA PRO A 53 -0.69 -8.74 3.74
C PRO A 53 -1.86 -9.55 4.29
N THR A 54 -1.75 -10.05 5.53
CA THR A 54 -2.80 -10.83 6.17
C THR A 54 -4.05 -9.98 6.42
N GLU A 55 -3.88 -8.79 7.01
CA GLU A 55 -4.98 -7.86 7.27
C GLU A 55 -5.64 -7.40 5.97
N THR A 56 -4.88 -7.25 4.89
CA THR A 56 -5.41 -6.90 3.56
C THR A 56 -6.31 -8.01 3.01
N ILE A 57 -5.93 -9.29 3.18
CA ILE A 57 -6.77 -10.43 2.78
C ILE A 57 -8.09 -10.40 3.56
N GLU A 58 -8.01 -10.26 4.89
CA GLU A 58 -9.18 -10.24 5.76
C GLU A 58 -10.08 -9.03 5.48
N HIS A 59 -9.50 -7.86 5.22
CA HIS A 59 -10.26 -6.64 4.93
C HIS A 59 -11.09 -6.79 3.64
N TYR A 60 -10.50 -7.35 2.58
CA TYR A 60 -11.16 -7.53 1.30
C TYR A 60 -12.09 -8.76 1.25
N SER A 61 -11.79 -9.84 1.99
CA SER A 61 -12.66 -11.02 2.01
C SER A 61 -14.07 -10.70 2.54
N HIS A 62 -14.20 -9.68 3.39
CA HIS A 62 -15.48 -9.25 3.96
C HIS A 62 -16.19 -8.17 3.14
N GLN A 63 -15.54 -7.56 2.14
CA GLN A 63 -16.06 -6.38 1.43
C GLN A 63 -16.16 -6.55 -0.08
N LEU A 64 -15.62 -7.63 -0.63
CA LEU A 64 -15.69 -7.91 -2.06
C LEU A 64 -16.83 -8.88 -2.36
N GLU A 65 -17.76 -8.42 -3.19
CA GLU A 65 -18.78 -9.25 -3.82
C GLU A 65 -18.40 -9.46 -5.30
N PRO A 66 -18.65 -10.64 -5.88
CA PRO A 66 -18.44 -10.84 -7.31
C PRO A 66 -19.35 -9.93 -8.13
N VAL A 67 -18.80 -9.28 -9.15
CA VAL A 67 -19.56 -8.51 -10.14
C VAL A 67 -19.73 -9.38 -11.38
N GLU A 68 -20.98 -9.62 -11.79
CA GLU A 68 -21.34 -10.31 -13.05
C GLU A 68 -21.41 -9.35 -14.25
#